data_AF-A0A559PM62-F1
#
_entry.id   AF-A0A559PM62-F1
#
_cell.length_a   1.000
_cell.length_b   1.000
_cell.length_c   1.000
_cell.angle_alpha   90.00
_cell.angle_beta   90.00
_cell.angle_gamma   90.00
#
_symmetry.space_group_name_H-M   'P 1'
#
loop_
_entity.id
_entity.type
_entity.pdbx_description
1 polymer ?
#
loop_
_entity_poly.entity_id
_entity_poly.type
_entity_poly.pdbx_seq_one_letter_code
_entity_poly.pdbx_strand_id
1 'polypeptide(L)'
;MKSPILIFLILFSFACFSQSYTEKYNEIQQRYEYYNSYNELVGYKEWDAINEEWRYTDLTQRQQQRKSPYADMQPVNTFNANLTNQVLAAKESKYNSNINLVQNKIDELSRNLTSHPTLHKRFSDAITRFNNQNNKIDYSSAQATNSVINYFIGIYNDLINSISQKQSNNYPVNKKDSKSKYEEADDYYKKGFNYEQNGEIDIAINFYKLAVAKNSNHFESLFALARNFFEKAKNINNEIKQIKNSEDQNVKYTKLYLQRKELNSEIKSLLERAKKLRPGNEEVKQLLKKITDLDTVEKENSNLPSKENSRPIEIREGFRTNKILEFRFNKNSNEYELTKELDTNSELYFGKDYYGFKRGNDPWKYNNWTFSEYNDRTELYMFYDNYGNTVVFDKQLTYIAWYFDREGNQFNQRIIYTGLKKDPTILPKK
;
A
#
# COMPACT_ATOMS: atom_id res chain seq x y z
N MET A 1 32.70 -63.74 -19.09
CA MET A 1 33.48 -62.50 -18.88
C MET A 1 32.54 -61.32 -19.07
N LYS A 2 32.25 -60.55 -18.02
CA LYS A 2 31.35 -59.38 -18.11
C LYS A 2 32.04 -58.29 -18.94
N SER A 3 31.33 -57.78 -19.95
CA SER A 3 31.92 -57.00 -21.06
C SER A 3 32.46 -55.64 -20.58
N PRO A 4 33.78 -55.37 -20.64
CA PRO A 4 34.37 -54.08 -20.27
C PRO A 4 33.89 -52.92 -21.18
N ILE A 5 33.27 -53.23 -22.32
CA ILE A 5 32.74 -52.27 -23.29
C ILE A 5 31.57 -51.45 -22.69
N LEU A 6 30.73 -52.05 -21.84
CA LEU A 6 29.59 -51.34 -21.25
C LEU A 6 30.04 -50.26 -20.25
N ILE A 7 31.07 -50.56 -19.45
CA ILE A 7 31.64 -49.60 -18.48
C ILE A 7 32.31 -48.44 -19.23
N PHE A 8 33.00 -48.73 -20.33
CA PHE A 8 33.61 -47.70 -21.17
C PHE A 8 32.57 -46.77 -21.81
N LEU A 9 31.45 -47.32 -22.30
CA LEU A 9 30.34 -46.53 -22.85
C LEU A 9 29.66 -45.65 -21.80
N ILE A 10 29.49 -46.14 -20.58
CA ILE A 10 28.92 -45.34 -19.48
C ILE A 10 29.86 -44.20 -19.09
N LEU A 11 31.16 -44.45 -18.97
CA LEU A 11 32.15 -43.40 -18.66
C LEU A 11 32.29 -42.37 -19.79
N PHE A 12 32.18 -42.79 -21.05
CA PHE A 12 32.22 -41.88 -22.20
C PHE A 12 30.98 -40.97 -22.24
N SER A 13 29.82 -41.45 -21.79
CA SER A 13 28.59 -40.65 -21.76
C SER A 13 28.66 -39.44 -20.80
N PHE A 14 29.48 -39.49 -19.74
CA PHE A 14 29.68 -38.35 -18.84
C PHE A 14 30.65 -37.29 -19.40
N ALA A 15 31.53 -37.65 -20.34
CA ALA A 15 32.52 -36.73 -20.91
C ALA A 15 31.99 -35.89 -22.08
N CYS A 16 30.85 -36.27 -22.67
CA CYS A 16 30.27 -35.57 -23.83
C CYS A 16 29.39 -34.35 -23.50
N PHE A 17 29.14 -34.05 -22.22
CA PHE A 17 28.36 -32.88 -21.81
C PHE A 17 29.26 -31.74 -21.33
N SER A 18 30.10 -31.21 -22.23
CA SER A 18 30.79 -29.94 -21.97
C SER A 18 29.77 -28.80 -22.10
N GLN A 19 29.23 -28.32 -20.98
CA GLN A 19 28.42 -27.10 -20.97
C GLN A 19 29.28 -25.94 -21.48
N SER A 20 28.91 -25.39 -22.64
CA SER A 20 29.66 -24.32 -23.30
C SER A 20 29.41 -22.93 -22.70
N TYR A 21 28.59 -22.85 -21.63
CA TYR A 21 28.15 -21.60 -21.05
C TYR A 21 28.23 -21.58 -19.52
N THR A 22 28.68 -20.46 -18.96
CA THR A 22 28.59 -20.16 -17.53
C THR A 22 27.33 -19.32 -17.28
N GLU A 23 26.44 -19.78 -16.39
CA GLU A 23 25.28 -19.01 -15.93
C GLU A 23 25.63 -18.25 -14.64
N LYS A 24 25.36 -16.94 -14.60
CA LYS A 24 25.57 -16.10 -13.42
C LYS A 24 24.37 -15.19 -13.19
N TYR A 25 23.85 -15.13 -11.97
CA TYR A 25 22.78 -14.19 -11.64
C TYR A 25 23.33 -12.77 -11.45
N ASN A 26 22.70 -11.80 -12.10
CA ASN A 26 23.00 -10.38 -11.96
C ASN A 26 21.90 -9.73 -11.12
N GLU A 27 22.23 -9.46 -9.86
CA GLU A 27 21.28 -8.92 -8.88
C GLU A 27 20.80 -7.51 -9.24
N ILE A 28 21.66 -6.70 -9.87
CA ILE A 28 21.35 -5.31 -10.25
C ILE A 28 20.29 -5.29 -11.36
N GLN A 29 20.40 -6.21 -12.31
CA GLN A 29 19.48 -6.29 -13.45
C GLN A 29 18.38 -7.35 -13.27
N GLN A 30 18.38 -8.07 -12.15
CA GLN A 30 17.43 -9.13 -11.82
C GLN A 30 17.25 -10.17 -12.93
N ARG A 31 18.37 -10.63 -13.52
CA ARG A 31 18.39 -11.57 -14.64
C ARG A 31 19.56 -12.54 -14.53
N TYR A 32 19.46 -13.69 -15.17
CA TYR A 32 20.58 -14.61 -15.31
C TYR A 32 21.31 -14.37 -16.63
N GLU A 33 22.62 -14.26 -16.56
CA GLU A 33 23.53 -13.94 -17.65
C GLU A 33 24.30 -15.20 -18.07
N TYR A 34 24.41 -15.43 -19.37
CA TYR A 34 25.09 -16.58 -19.96
C TYR A 34 26.37 -16.14 -20.67
N TYR A 35 27.49 -16.73 -20.29
CA TYR A 35 28.80 -16.40 -20.83
C TYR A 35 29.40 -17.58 -21.58
N ASN A 36 30.05 -17.34 -22.73
CA ASN A 36 30.78 -18.39 -23.45
C ASN A 36 32.13 -18.73 -22.77
N SER A 37 32.89 -19.66 -23.35
CA SER A 37 34.23 -20.05 -22.87
C SER A 37 35.27 -18.92 -22.89
N TYR A 38 35.01 -17.83 -23.62
CA TYR A 38 35.84 -16.62 -23.66
C TYR A 38 35.39 -15.56 -22.64
N ASN A 39 34.44 -15.90 -21.76
CA ASN A 39 33.84 -15.01 -20.77
C ASN A 39 33.10 -13.80 -21.38
N GLU A 40 32.57 -13.96 -22.61
CA GLU A 40 31.74 -12.96 -23.27
C GLU A 40 30.25 -13.28 -23.05
N LEU A 41 29.45 -12.26 -22.76
CA LEU A 41 28.00 -12.41 -22.59
C LEU A 41 27.34 -12.76 -23.93
N VAL A 42 26.79 -13.96 -24.03
CA VAL A 42 26.12 -14.48 -25.24
C VAL A 42 24.60 -14.43 -25.16
N GLY A 43 24.04 -14.25 -23.96
CA GLY A 43 22.61 -14.12 -23.77
C GLY A 43 22.22 -13.91 -22.31
N TYR A 44 20.95 -13.67 -22.05
CA TYR A 44 20.41 -13.59 -20.69
C TYR A 44 18.97 -14.08 -20.64
N LYS A 45 18.53 -14.60 -19.48
CA LYS A 45 17.11 -14.86 -19.18
C LYS A 45 16.62 -13.92 -18.08
N GLU A 46 15.47 -13.32 -18.29
CA GLU A 46 14.76 -12.49 -17.32
C GLU A 46 13.35 -13.03 -17.10
N TRP A 47 12.80 -12.83 -15.90
CA TRP A 47 11.45 -13.28 -15.58
C TRP A 47 10.43 -12.25 -16.09
N ASP A 48 9.61 -12.64 -17.05
CA ASP A 48 8.48 -11.83 -17.51
C ASP A 48 7.30 -12.05 -16.59
N ALA A 49 7.14 -11.16 -15.62
CA ALA A 49 6.05 -11.23 -14.66
C ALA A 49 4.65 -11.11 -15.28
N ILE A 50 4.52 -10.63 -16.52
CA ILE A 50 3.22 -10.50 -17.20
C ILE A 50 2.76 -11.85 -17.75
N ASN A 51 3.70 -12.61 -18.29
CA ASN A 51 3.43 -13.90 -18.93
C ASN A 51 3.79 -15.09 -18.02
N GLU A 52 4.29 -14.81 -16.82
CA GLU A 52 4.76 -15.80 -15.84
C GLU A 52 5.77 -16.80 -16.45
N GLU A 53 6.70 -16.29 -17.28
CA GLU A 53 7.67 -17.12 -17.98
C GLU A 53 9.08 -16.51 -17.98
N TRP A 54 10.11 -17.36 -18.11
CA TRP A 54 11.47 -16.91 -18.34
C TRP A 54 11.67 -16.59 -19.82
N ARG A 55 12.01 -15.34 -20.13
CA ARG A 55 12.31 -14.90 -21.50
C ARG A 55 13.81 -14.88 -21.73
N TYR A 56 14.27 -15.68 -22.68
CA TYR A 56 15.66 -15.74 -23.10
C TYR A 56 15.92 -14.79 -24.27
N THR A 57 16.97 -13.98 -24.15
CA THR A 57 17.48 -13.11 -25.21
C THR A 57 18.85 -13.61 -25.66
N ASP A 58 18.94 -14.01 -26.92
CA ASP A 58 20.19 -14.42 -27.57
C ASP A 58 20.91 -13.19 -28.17
N LEU A 59 22.17 -12.99 -27.79
CA LEU A 59 23.01 -11.90 -28.30
C LEU A 59 23.95 -12.37 -29.42
N THR A 60 24.09 -13.68 -29.66
CA THR A 60 25.00 -14.25 -30.66
C THR A 60 24.56 -13.95 -32.10
N GLN A 61 23.25 -13.94 -32.37
CA GLN A 61 22.71 -13.61 -33.70
C GLN A 61 23.01 -12.16 -34.12
N ARG A 62 23.11 -11.22 -33.17
CA ARG A 62 23.45 -9.82 -33.46
C ARG A 62 24.93 -9.63 -33.84
N GLN A 63 25.81 -10.54 -33.45
CA GLN A 63 27.23 -10.49 -33.81
C GLN A 63 27.49 -10.99 -35.24
N GLN A 64 26.67 -11.89 -35.78
CA GLN A 64 26.88 -12.43 -37.13
C GLN A 64 26.43 -11.51 -38.28
N GLN A 65 25.47 -10.60 -38.05
CA GLN A 65 25.04 -9.62 -39.06
C GLN A 65 25.96 -8.39 -39.20
N ARG A 66 27.05 -8.30 -38.42
CA ARG A 66 28.01 -7.20 -38.49
C ARG A 66 29.39 -7.68 -38.95
N LYS A 67 29.46 -8.28 -40.14
CA LYS A 67 30.72 -8.38 -40.90
C LYS A 67 30.82 -7.20 -41.87
N SER A 68 31.07 -6.00 -41.34
CA SER A 68 31.62 -4.89 -42.12
C SER A 68 33.01 -4.57 -41.53
N PRO A 69 34.10 -4.44 -42.32
CA PRO A 69 35.47 -4.44 -41.79
C PRO A 69 35.91 -3.13 -41.11
N TYR A 70 35.08 -2.09 -41.09
CA TYR A 70 35.39 -0.80 -40.47
C TYR A 70 34.13 -0.22 -39.82
N ALA A 71 33.85 -0.63 -38.58
CA ALA A 71 32.99 0.12 -37.68
C ALA A 71 33.39 -0.24 -36.25
N ASP A 72 34.04 0.72 -35.59
CA ASP A 72 34.44 0.65 -34.19
C ASP A 72 33.37 -0.02 -33.33
N MET A 73 33.76 -1.14 -32.71
CA MET A 73 32.97 -1.84 -31.69
C MET A 73 32.90 -0.97 -30.44
N GLN A 74 31.94 -0.04 -30.40
CA GLN A 74 31.48 0.52 -29.14
C GLN A 74 30.53 -0.49 -28.51
N PRO A 75 30.81 -1.01 -27.29
CA PRO A 75 29.88 -1.91 -26.59
C PRO A 75 28.53 -1.20 -26.45
N VAL A 76 27.45 -1.84 -26.89
CA VAL A 76 26.10 -1.32 -26.69
C VAL A 76 25.84 -1.32 -25.20
N ASN A 77 26.01 -0.16 -24.57
CA ASN A 77 25.82 0.01 -23.16
C ASN A 77 24.31 -0.06 -22.86
N THR A 78 23.81 -1.25 -22.48
CA THR A 78 22.42 -1.44 -22.05
C THR A 78 22.17 -0.84 -20.65
N PHE A 79 23.19 -0.24 -20.02
CA PHE A 79 23.04 0.49 -18.78
C PHE A 79 22.37 1.85 -19.06
N ASN A 80 21.08 1.95 -18.73
CA ASN A 80 20.42 3.24 -18.68
C ASN A 80 20.82 3.95 -17.39
N ALA A 81 21.93 4.68 -17.43
CA ALA A 81 22.47 5.41 -16.29
C ALA A 81 21.45 6.36 -15.65
N ASN A 82 20.55 6.95 -16.46
CA ASN A 82 19.51 7.85 -15.96
C ASN A 82 18.47 7.10 -15.12
N LEU A 83 18.00 5.94 -15.59
CA LEU A 83 17.07 5.11 -14.82
C LEU A 83 17.71 4.59 -13.54
N THR A 84 18.97 4.13 -13.61
CA THR A 84 19.72 3.70 -12.43
C THR A 84 19.85 4.83 -11.41
N ASN A 85 20.20 6.04 -11.85
CA ASN A 85 20.32 7.20 -10.98
C ASN A 85 18.97 7.59 -10.36
N GLN A 86 17.87 7.50 -11.11
CA GLN A 86 16.52 7.76 -10.59
C GLN A 86 16.11 6.75 -9.52
N VAL A 87 16.35 5.45 -9.75
CA VAL A 87 16.04 4.40 -8.77
C VAL A 87 16.89 4.55 -7.51
N LEU A 88 18.18 4.89 -7.65
CA LEU A 88 19.05 5.15 -6.51
C LEU A 88 18.58 6.38 -5.72
N ALA A 89 18.25 7.48 -6.41
CA ALA A 89 17.73 8.69 -5.77
C ALA A 89 16.41 8.44 -5.03
N ALA A 90 15.49 7.64 -5.61
CA ALA A 90 14.25 7.25 -4.96
C ALA A 90 14.49 6.40 -3.71
N LYS A 91 15.42 5.43 -3.78
CA LYS A 91 15.80 4.60 -2.62
C LYS A 91 16.44 5.44 -1.52
N GLU A 92 17.34 6.35 -1.87
CA GLU A 92 18.00 7.25 -0.92
C GLU A 92 16.99 8.20 -0.26
N SER A 93 16.09 8.81 -1.05
CA SER A 93 15.01 9.65 -0.54
C SER A 93 14.14 8.91 0.47
N LYS A 94 13.76 7.67 0.17
CA LYS A 94 12.96 6.83 1.06
C LYS A 94 13.72 6.45 2.33
N TYR A 95 14.99 6.05 2.19
CA TYR A 95 15.87 5.76 3.32
C TYR A 95 15.97 6.96 4.27
N ASN A 96 16.21 8.16 3.74
CA ASN A 96 16.30 9.39 4.52
C ASN A 96 14.98 9.75 5.20
N SER A 97 13.85 9.63 4.49
CA SER A 97 12.52 9.88 5.06
C SER A 97 12.22 8.94 6.24
N ASN A 98 12.54 7.65 6.08
CA ASN A 98 12.33 6.66 7.12
C ASN A 98 13.25 6.84 8.33
N ILE A 99 14.50 7.24 8.13
CA ILE A 99 15.38 7.65 9.23
C ILE A 99 14.78 8.82 10.00
N ASN A 100 14.29 9.84 9.30
CA ASN A 100 13.65 11.00 9.94
C ASN A 100 12.42 10.59 10.76
N LEU A 101 11.61 9.64 10.27
CA LEU A 101 10.48 9.10 11.03
C LEU A 101 10.94 8.43 12.34
N VAL A 102 11.99 7.63 12.29
CA VAL A 102 12.56 7.00 13.50
C VAL A 102 13.08 8.05 14.46
N GLN A 103 13.87 9.01 13.97
CA GLN A 103 14.47 10.05 14.79
C GLN A 103 13.41 10.93 15.46
N ASN A 104 12.40 11.38 14.70
CA ASN A 104 11.29 12.16 15.23
C ASN A 104 10.56 11.41 16.35
N LYS A 105 10.37 10.09 16.19
CA LYS A 105 9.72 9.28 17.22
C LYS A 105 10.61 9.09 18.45
N ILE A 106 11.91 8.88 18.27
CA ILE A 106 12.87 8.84 19.37
C ILE A 106 12.85 10.17 20.15
N ASP A 107 12.86 11.30 19.46
CA ASP A 107 12.86 12.64 20.06
C ASP A 107 11.57 12.94 20.82
N GLU A 108 10.42 12.51 20.28
CA GLU A 108 9.13 12.54 20.98
C GLU A 108 9.18 11.74 22.29
N LEU A 109 9.58 10.46 22.24
CA LEU A 109 9.67 9.60 23.42
C LEU A 109 10.68 10.14 24.45
N SER A 110 11.80 10.67 23.97
CA SER A 110 12.88 11.24 24.78
C SER A 110 12.43 12.50 25.54
N ARG A 111 11.68 13.39 24.87
CA ARG A 111 11.06 14.58 25.49
C ARG A 111 10.05 14.22 26.59
N ASN A 112 9.27 13.16 26.37
CA ASN A 112 8.32 12.68 27.39
C ASN A 112 9.02 12.16 28.66
N LEU A 113 10.32 11.86 28.60
CA LEU A 113 11.13 11.43 29.74
C LEU A 113 11.92 12.56 30.40
N THR A 114 11.89 13.80 29.89
CA THR A 114 12.71 14.91 30.41
C THR A 114 12.44 15.23 31.88
N SER A 115 11.20 15.04 32.34
CA SER A 115 10.82 15.18 33.76
C SER A 115 11.37 14.07 34.67
N HIS A 116 11.97 13.02 34.10
CA HIS A 116 12.50 11.85 34.79
C HIS A 116 13.96 11.58 34.36
N PRO A 117 14.95 12.35 34.86
CA PRO A 117 16.33 12.33 34.37
C PRO A 117 16.98 10.93 34.35
N THR A 118 16.66 10.09 35.34
CA THR A 118 17.17 8.71 35.42
C THR A 118 16.59 7.81 34.33
N LEU A 119 15.31 7.97 33.97
CA LEU A 119 14.71 7.22 32.86
C LEU A 119 15.19 7.73 31.51
N HIS A 120 15.27 9.05 31.36
CA HIS A 120 15.80 9.68 30.15
C HIS A 120 17.22 9.17 29.84
N LYS A 121 18.08 9.09 30.87
CA LYS A 121 19.41 8.48 30.74
C LYS A 121 19.34 7.02 30.28
N ARG A 122 18.50 6.18 30.91
CA ARG A 122 18.37 4.77 30.53
C ARG A 122 17.86 4.59 29.09
N PHE A 123 16.96 5.46 28.64
CA PHE A 123 16.46 5.48 27.26
C PHE A 123 17.56 5.90 26.29
N SER A 124 18.32 6.95 26.60
CA SER A 124 19.50 7.38 25.84
C SER A 124 20.56 6.28 25.72
N ASP A 125 20.83 5.55 26.80
CA ASP A 125 21.73 4.40 26.78
C ASP A 125 21.20 3.28 25.86
N ALA A 126 19.87 3.10 25.79
CA ALA A 126 19.25 2.10 24.91
C ALA A 126 19.34 2.49 23.43
N ILE A 127 19.17 3.78 23.10
CA ILE A 127 19.41 4.32 21.76
C ILE A 127 20.86 4.08 21.35
N THR A 128 21.81 4.39 22.23
CA THR A 128 23.24 4.18 21.97
C THR A 128 23.57 2.72 21.71
N ARG A 129 23.06 1.80 22.55
CA ARG A 129 23.23 0.35 22.33
C ARG A 129 22.64 -0.11 21.01
N PHE A 130 21.44 0.36 20.68
CA PHE A 130 20.78 0.01 19.43
C PHE A 130 21.59 0.45 18.21
N ASN A 131 22.07 1.71 18.19
CA ASN A 131 22.87 2.25 17.10
C ASN A 131 24.19 1.50 16.93
N ASN A 132 24.83 1.08 18.03
CA ASN A 132 26.08 0.33 18.00
C ASN A 132 25.88 -1.12 17.50
N GLN A 133 24.74 -1.74 17.79
CA GLN A 133 24.46 -3.14 17.43
C GLN A 133 23.83 -3.31 16.05
N ASN A 134 23.13 -2.29 15.54
CA ASN A 134 22.26 -2.42 14.38
C ASN A 134 22.67 -1.51 13.21
N ASN A 135 23.95 -1.49 12.88
CA ASN A 135 24.50 -0.73 11.74
C ASN A 135 24.05 -1.24 10.35
N LYS A 136 23.19 -2.27 10.27
CA LYS A 136 22.74 -2.91 9.02
C LYS A 136 21.23 -2.85 8.78
N ILE A 137 20.51 -1.96 9.45
CA ILE A 137 19.06 -1.84 9.22
C ILE A 137 18.81 -1.21 7.85
N ASP A 138 18.04 -1.91 7.02
CA ASP A 138 17.59 -1.41 5.73
C ASP A 138 16.39 -0.46 5.93
N TYR A 139 16.68 0.83 6.12
CA TYR A 139 15.64 1.86 6.20
C TYR A 139 14.98 2.17 4.85
N SER A 140 15.32 1.49 3.75
CA SER A 140 14.51 1.58 2.51
C SER A 140 13.20 0.79 2.62
N SER A 141 13.06 -0.08 3.65
CA SER A 141 11.86 -0.85 3.95
C SER A 141 11.02 -0.23 5.06
N ALA A 142 9.75 0.07 4.78
CA ALA A 142 8.80 0.58 5.78
C ALA A 142 8.57 -0.42 6.93
N GLN A 143 8.64 -1.73 6.66
CA GLN A 143 8.50 -2.76 7.68
C GLN A 143 9.68 -2.74 8.66
N ALA A 144 10.90 -2.58 8.15
CA ALA A 144 12.09 -2.45 9.00
C ALA A 144 11.98 -1.19 9.86
N THR A 145 11.61 -0.05 9.25
CA THR A 145 11.37 1.22 9.95
C THR A 145 10.36 1.08 11.10
N ASN A 146 9.20 0.47 10.83
CA ASN A 146 8.17 0.23 11.84
C ASN A 146 8.64 -0.70 12.96
N SER A 147 9.47 -1.69 12.65
CA SER A 147 10.05 -2.59 13.64
C SER A 147 10.98 -1.84 14.60
N VAL A 148 11.80 -0.92 14.09
CA VAL A 148 12.65 -0.03 14.91
C VAL A 148 11.82 0.89 15.80
N ILE A 149 10.78 1.51 15.23
CA ILE A 149 9.87 2.38 15.99
C ILE A 149 9.22 1.60 17.14
N ASN A 150 8.68 0.42 16.85
CA ASN A 150 8.02 -0.42 17.85
C ASN A 150 9.00 -0.90 18.94
N TYR A 151 10.25 -1.19 18.59
CA TYR A 151 11.30 -1.51 19.55
C TYR A 151 11.52 -0.39 20.56
N PHE A 152 11.64 0.87 20.10
CA PHE A 152 11.82 2.01 20.99
C PHE A 152 10.58 2.33 21.83
N ILE A 153 9.38 2.16 21.26
CA ILE A 153 8.12 2.26 22.01
C ILE A 153 8.08 1.21 23.13
N GLY A 154 8.53 -0.03 22.86
CA GLY A 154 8.63 -1.10 23.85
C GLY A 154 9.51 -0.72 25.03
N ILE A 155 10.75 -0.26 24.75
CA ILE A 155 11.68 0.20 25.80
C ILE A 155 11.07 1.34 26.61
N TYR A 156 10.49 2.34 25.94
CA TYR A 156 9.84 3.47 26.61
C TYR A 156 8.76 2.98 27.58
N ASN A 157 7.88 2.08 27.13
CA ASN A 157 6.82 1.53 27.97
C ASN A 157 7.36 0.75 29.17
N ASP A 158 8.41 -0.05 28.99
CA ASP A 158 9.05 -0.79 30.09
C ASP A 158 9.64 0.15 31.14
N LEU A 159 10.27 1.25 30.70
CA LEU A 159 10.80 2.27 31.60
C LEU A 159 9.69 2.96 32.40
N ILE A 160 8.60 3.37 31.75
CA ILE A 160 7.45 3.99 32.41
C ILE A 160 6.80 3.02 33.41
N ASN A 161 6.60 1.76 33.03
CA ASN A 161 6.02 0.74 33.92
C ASN A 161 6.88 0.50 35.17
N SER A 162 8.21 0.65 35.07
CA SER A 162 9.11 0.53 36.23
C SER A 162 8.90 1.62 37.29
N ILE A 163 8.36 2.78 36.92
CA ILE A 163 7.93 3.81 37.88
C ILE A 163 6.69 3.32 38.63
N SER A 164 5.67 2.86 37.90
CA SER A 164 4.41 2.41 38.49
C SER A 164 4.61 1.27 39.49
N GLN A 165 5.52 0.34 39.20
CA GLN A 165 5.83 -0.77 40.11
C GLN A 165 6.54 -0.30 41.39
N LYS A 166 7.50 0.63 41.29
CA LYS A 166 8.18 1.20 42.47
C LYS A 166 7.21 1.95 43.39
N GLN A 167 6.21 2.63 42.83
CA GLN A 167 5.17 3.28 43.63
C GLN A 167 4.25 2.26 44.33
N SER A 168 3.99 1.10 43.72
CA SER A 168 3.15 0.06 44.34
C SER A 168 3.86 -0.72 45.46
N ASN A 169 5.19 -0.84 45.42
CA ASN A 169 5.97 -1.62 46.39
C ASN A 169 6.23 -0.90 47.72
N ASN A 170 5.78 0.34 47.88
CA ASN A 170 5.78 1.04 49.19
C ASN A 170 4.52 0.76 50.02
N TYR A 171 3.64 -0.12 49.56
CA TYR A 171 2.63 -0.77 50.41
C TYR A 171 3.05 -2.23 50.61
N PRO A 172 3.00 -2.77 51.85
CA PRO A 172 3.42 -4.15 52.11
C PRO A 172 2.50 -5.12 51.33
N VAL A 173 3.03 -5.72 50.27
CA VAL A 173 2.32 -6.70 49.45
C VAL A 173 2.46 -8.07 50.11
N ASN A 174 1.35 -8.51 50.69
CA ASN A 174 1.07 -9.91 50.97
C ASN A 174 1.06 -10.70 49.64
N LYS A 175 1.66 -11.90 49.65
CA LYS A 175 1.78 -12.84 48.50
C LYS A 175 0.48 -12.89 47.67
N LYS A 176 0.59 -12.62 46.36
CA LYS A 176 -0.54 -12.53 45.44
C LYS A 176 -0.68 -13.75 44.53
N ASP A 177 -1.89 -14.29 44.55
CA ASP A 177 -2.49 -15.13 43.52
C ASP A 177 -2.44 -14.45 42.14
N SER A 178 -2.43 -15.26 41.07
CA SER A 178 -2.43 -14.79 39.68
C SER A 178 -3.60 -13.84 39.44
N LYS A 179 -3.29 -12.58 39.11
CA LYS A 179 -4.26 -11.52 38.82
C LYS A 179 -5.22 -11.99 37.71
N SER A 180 -6.53 -11.88 37.94
CA SER A 180 -7.51 -12.33 36.94
C SER A 180 -7.41 -11.50 35.65
N LYS A 181 -7.77 -12.08 34.49
CA LYS A 181 -7.83 -11.34 33.21
C LYS A 181 -8.68 -10.06 33.30
N TYR A 182 -9.69 -10.05 34.16
CA TYR A 182 -10.54 -8.89 34.43
C TYR A 182 -9.77 -7.76 35.10
N GLU A 183 -8.99 -8.07 36.13
CA GLU A 183 -8.18 -7.09 36.85
C GLU A 183 -7.02 -6.53 36.01
N GLU A 184 -6.48 -7.30 35.06
CA GLU A 184 -5.52 -6.78 34.08
C GLU A 184 -6.17 -5.79 33.11
N ALA A 185 -7.36 -6.11 32.58
CA ALA A 185 -8.09 -5.22 31.69
C ALA A 185 -8.46 -3.89 32.39
N ASP A 186 -8.88 -3.96 33.65
CA ASP A 186 -9.22 -2.77 34.45
C ASP A 186 -8.00 -1.89 34.74
N ASP A 187 -6.81 -2.46 34.92
CA ASP A 187 -5.56 -1.70 35.07
C ASP A 187 -5.24 -0.89 33.80
N TYR A 188 -5.34 -1.54 32.63
CA TYR A 188 -5.14 -0.85 31.35
C TYR A 188 -6.23 0.19 31.08
N TYR A 189 -7.48 -0.09 31.44
CA TYR A 189 -8.56 0.89 31.35
C TYR A 189 -8.26 2.14 32.18
N LYS A 190 -7.87 1.98 33.46
CA LYS A 190 -7.53 3.10 34.35
C LYS A 190 -6.37 3.94 33.82
N LYS A 191 -5.35 3.29 33.26
CA LYS A 191 -4.25 3.99 32.57
C LYS A 191 -4.76 4.81 31.39
N GLY A 192 -5.55 4.19 30.51
CA GLY A 192 -6.15 4.88 29.37
C GLY A 192 -7.00 6.07 29.80
N PHE A 193 -7.80 5.90 30.85
CA PHE A 193 -8.62 6.96 31.43
C PHE A 193 -7.79 8.14 31.93
N ASN A 194 -6.69 7.89 32.65
CA ASN A 194 -5.80 8.96 33.12
C ASN A 194 -5.18 9.74 31.96
N TYR A 195 -4.67 9.07 30.93
CA TYR A 195 -4.14 9.74 29.74
C TYR A 195 -5.21 10.55 29.01
N GLU A 196 -6.44 10.04 28.97
CA GLU A 196 -7.55 10.76 28.37
C GLU A 196 -7.88 12.05 29.14
N GLN A 197 -7.91 12.00 30.48
CA GLN A 197 -8.13 13.19 31.32
C GLN A 197 -7.02 14.25 31.13
N ASN A 198 -5.82 13.82 30.74
CA ASN A 198 -4.70 14.70 30.43
C ASN A 198 -4.71 15.22 28.97
N GLY A 199 -5.69 14.83 28.14
CA GLY A 199 -5.78 15.21 26.73
C GLY A 199 -4.87 14.39 25.80
N GLU A 200 -4.20 13.34 26.29
CA GLU A 200 -3.32 12.46 25.52
C GLU A 200 -4.11 11.34 24.84
N ILE A 201 -5.04 11.73 23.95
CA ILE A 201 -6.07 10.84 23.36
C ILE A 201 -5.48 9.63 22.62
N ASP A 202 -4.38 9.79 21.88
CA ASP A 202 -3.76 8.70 21.13
C ASP A 202 -3.17 7.62 22.06
N ILE A 203 -2.60 8.04 23.18
CA ILE A 203 -2.04 7.14 24.18
C ILE A 203 -3.17 6.43 24.93
N ALA A 204 -4.23 7.17 25.28
CA ALA A 204 -5.43 6.60 25.87
C ALA A 204 -6.04 5.47 25.02
N ILE A 205 -6.18 5.70 23.70
CA ILE A 205 -6.68 4.70 22.74
C ILE A 205 -5.83 3.41 22.79
N ASN A 206 -4.50 3.53 22.83
CA ASN A 206 -3.61 2.36 22.89
C ASN A 206 -3.84 1.54 24.17
N PHE A 207 -3.98 2.21 25.31
CA PHE A 207 -4.28 1.53 26.57
C PHE A 207 -5.66 0.86 26.57
N TYR A 208 -6.67 1.52 26.01
CA TYR A 208 -7.98 0.89 25.89
C TYR A 208 -7.96 -0.32 24.93
N LYS A 209 -7.18 -0.28 23.85
CA LYS A 209 -6.95 -1.45 22.97
C LYS A 209 -6.31 -2.61 23.74
N LEU A 210 -5.32 -2.33 24.57
CA LEU A 210 -4.70 -3.35 25.44
C LEU A 210 -5.72 -3.93 26.43
N ALA A 211 -6.56 -3.10 27.04
CA ALA A 211 -7.62 -3.57 27.93
C ALA A 211 -8.60 -4.51 27.21
N VAL A 212 -9.04 -4.16 25.99
CA VAL A 212 -9.91 -5.02 25.16
C VAL A 212 -9.19 -6.30 24.71
N ALA A 213 -7.88 -6.26 24.46
CA ALA A 213 -7.11 -7.45 24.14
C ALA A 213 -7.00 -8.42 25.33
N LYS A 214 -6.94 -7.88 26.56
CA LYS A 214 -6.94 -8.69 27.79
C LYS A 214 -8.32 -9.26 28.12
N ASN A 215 -9.36 -8.46 27.91
CA ASN A 215 -10.74 -8.88 28.02
C ASN A 215 -11.59 -8.27 26.91
N SER A 216 -11.94 -9.08 25.91
CA SER A 216 -12.72 -8.65 24.75
C SER A 216 -14.13 -8.16 25.09
N ASN A 217 -14.61 -8.45 26.30
CA ASN A 217 -15.91 -8.04 26.82
C ASN A 217 -15.79 -6.97 27.93
N HIS A 218 -14.67 -6.27 28.02
CA HIS A 218 -14.50 -5.16 28.96
C HIS A 218 -15.30 -3.93 28.49
N PHE A 219 -16.51 -3.76 29.04
CA PHE A 219 -17.47 -2.74 28.60
C PHE A 219 -16.88 -1.34 28.59
N GLU A 220 -16.22 -0.94 29.68
CA GLU A 220 -15.68 0.40 29.90
C GLU A 220 -14.65 0.75 28.82
N SER A 221 -13.80 -0.20 28.43
CA SER A 221 -12.79 0.01 27.39
C SER A 221 -13.37 0.03 25.99
N LEU A 222 -14.35 -0.82 25.69
CA LEU A 222 -15.07 -0.79 24.41
C LEU A 222 -15.77 0.56 24.21
N PHE A 223 -16.45 1.04 25.25
CA PHE A 223 -17.17 2.30 25.21
C PHE A 223 -16.20 3.50 25.13
N ALA A 224 -15.12 3.49 25.91
CA ALA A 224 -14.09 4.53 25.85
C ALA A 224 -13.41 4.59 24.47
N LEU A 225 -13.09 3.45 23.84
CA LEU A 225 -12.57 3.43 22.47
C LEU A 225 -13.55 4.05 21.48
N ALA A 226 -14.81 3.63 21.51
CA ALA A 226 -15.83 4.14 20.61
C ALA A 226 -15.99 5.66 20.74
N ARG A 227 -15.99 6.19 21.97
CA ARG A 227 -16.07 7.63 22.24
C ARG A 227 -14.85 8.40 21.72
N ASN A 228 -13.64 7.89 21.95
CA ASN A 228 -12.42 8.55 21.47
C ASN A 228 -12.31 8.52 19.94
N PHE A 229 -12.71 7.42 19.29
CA PHE A 229 -12.80 7.37 17.83
C PHE A 229 -13.89 8.29 17.28
N PHE A 230 -15.02 8.44 17.97
CA PHE A 230 -16.06 9.38 17.59
C PHE A 230 -15.55 10.83 17.57
N GLU A 231 -14.80 11.26 18.59
CA GLU A 231 -14.21 12.61 18.59
C GLU A 231 -13.19 12.78 17.45
N LYS A 232 -12.39 11.75 17.12
CA LYS A 232 -11.53 11.78 15.92
C LYS A 232 -12.32 11.93 14.63
N ALA A 233 -13.38 11.14 14.46
CA ALA A 233 -14.24 11.21 13.28
C ALA A 233 -14.90 12.58 13.14
N LYS A 234 -15.30 13.20 14.26
CA LYS A 234 -15.84 14.56 14.31
C LYS A 234 -14.80 15.62 13.90
N ASN A 235 -13.55 15.49 14.36
CA ASN A 235 -12.47 16.39 13.94
C ASN A 235 -12.18 16.27 12.45
N ILE A 236 -12.08 15.04 11.92
CA ILE A 236 -11.93 14.79 10.48
C ILE A 236 -13.11 15.40 9.70
N ASN A 237 -14.32 15.28 10.22
CA ASN A 237 -15.51 15.88 9.59
C ASN A 237 -15.43 17.42 9.56
N ASN A 238 -14.88 18.04 10.60
CA ASN A 238 -14.66 19.48 10.63
C ASN A 238 -13.57 19.90 9.63
N GLU A 239 -12.48 19.13 9.52
CA GLU A 239 -11.45 19.36 8.49
C GLU A 239 -12.03 19.24 7.08
N ILE A 240 -12.84 18.21 6.83
CA ILE A 240 -13.56 18.02 5.57
C ILE A 240 -14.38 19.28 5.21
N LYS A 241 -15.11 19.86 6.18
CA LYS A 241 -15.92 21.08 5.97
C LYS A 241 -15.08 22.31 5.63
N GLN A 242 -13.80 22.34 6.00
CA GLN A 242 -12.91 23.47 5.74
C GLN A 242 -12.22 23.39 4.37
N ILE A 243 -12.24 22.23 3.72
CA ILE A 243 -11.63 22.04 2.40
C ILE A 243 -12.51 22.72 1.34
N LYS A 244 -11.90 23.56 0.49
CA LYS A 244 -12.53 24.28 -0.63
C LYS A 244 -12.27 23.53 -1.95
N ASN A 245 -12.93 23.94 -3.04
CA ASN A 245 -12.79 23.28 -4.35
C ASN A 245 -11.47 23.67 -5.04
N SER A 246 -10.39 22.94 -4.78
CA SER A 246 -9.21 22.88 -5.64
C SER A 246 -8.79 21.43 -5.87
N GLU A 247 -8.02 21.17 -6.94
CA GLU A 247 -7.68 19.80 -7.36
C GLU A 247 -6.82 19.05 -6.32
N ASP A 248 -5.79 19.69 -5.74
CA ASP A 248 -5.02 19.14 -4.61
C ASP A 248 -5.89 18.91 -3.36
N GLN A 249 -6.93 19.73 -3.20
CA GLN A 249 -7.88 19.60 -2.10
C GLN A 249 -8.82 18.41 -2.27
N ASN A 250 -9.06 17.93 -3.51
CA ASN A 250 -9.84 16.71 -3.76
C ASN A 250 -9.13 15.45 -3.27
N VAL A 251 -7.80 15.35 -3.42
CA VAL A 251 -7.01 14.22 -2.90
C VAL A 251 -7.03 14.19 -1.38
N LYS A 252 -6.74 15.33 -0.73
CA LYS A 252 -6.78 15.44 0.74
C LYS A 252 -8.18 15.13 1.28
N TYR A 253 -9.21 15.70 0.65
CA TYR A 253 -10.60 15.44 0.99
C TYR A 253 -10.85 13.93 0.93
N THR A 254 -10.50 13.26 -0.19
CA THR A 254 -10.77 11.82 -0.42
C THR A 254 -10.14 10.96 0.65
N LYS A 255 -8.87 11.22 0.99
CA LYS A 255 -8.16 10.53 2.07
C LYS A 255 -8.86 10.69 3.43
N LEU A 256 -9.17 11.92 3.83
CA LEU A 256 -9.85 12.20 5.11
C LEU A 256 -11.22 11.54 5.18
N TYR A 257 -11.94 11.51 4.07
CA TYR A 257 -13.23 10.88 4.01
C TYR A 257 -13.19 9.36 4.18
N LEU A 258 -12.27 8.68 3.48
CA LEU A 258 -12.07 7.24 3.63
C LEU A 258 -11.71 6.91 5.08
N GLN A 259 -10.78 7.67 5.68
CA GLN A 259 -10.40 7.53 7.07
C GLN A 259 -11.59 7.71 8.03
N ARG A 260 -12.47 8.70 7.80
CA ARG A 260 -13.70 8.89 8.57
C ARG A 260 -14.65 7.69 8.42
N LYS A 261 -14.84 7.18 7.21
CA LYS A 261 -15.73 6.04 6.93
C LYS A 261 -15.26 4.76 7.64
N GLU A 262 -13.96 4.51 7.63
CA GLU A 262 -13.34 3.40 8.37
C GLU A 262 -13.58 3.56 9.88
N LEU A 263 -13.34 4.75 10.45
CA LEU A 263 -13.61 5.03 11.86
C LEU A 263 -15.09 4.83 12.22
N ASN A 264 -16.01 5.34 11.40
CA ASN A 264 -17.45 5.18 11.65
C ASN A 264 -17.87 3.71 11.70
N SER A 265 -17.30 2.87 10.83
CA SER A 265 -17.51 1.42 10.85
C SER A 265 -16.98 0.79 12.15
N GLU A 266 -15.77 1.14 12.57
CA GLU A 266 -15.17 0.64 13.81
C GLU A 266 -15.95 1.08 15.05
N ILE A 267 -16.39 2.35 15.11
CA ILE A 267 -17.23 2.89 16.19
C ILE A 267 -18.53 2.09 16.32
N LYS A 268 -19.25 1.85 15.21
CA LYS A 268 -20.49 1.07 15.23
C LYS A 268 -20.26 -0.35 15.74
N SER A 269 -19.20 -1.01 15.28
CA SER A 269 -18.83 -2.36 15.74
C SER A 269 -18.57 -2.41 17.24
N LEU A 270 -17.80 -1.45 17.77
CA LEU A 270 -17.52 -1.34 19.21
C LEU A 270 -18.78 -1.06 20.02
N LEU A 271 -19.64 -0.16 19.56
CA LEU A 271 -20.89 0.19 20.25
C LEU A 271 -21.90 -0.94 20.25
N GLU A 272 -22.03 -1.70 19.16
CA GLU A 272 -22.90 -2.88 19.14
C GLU A 272 -22.41 -3.97 20.12
N ARG A 273 -21.09 -4.13 20.27
CA ARG A 273 -20.52 -5.01 21.32
C ARG A 273 -20.83 -4.48 22.72
N ALA A 274 -20.61 -3.18 22.97
CA ALA A 274 -20.91 -2.56 24.26
C ALA A 274 -22.41 -2.66 24.61
N LYS A 275 -23.29 -2.46 23.64
CA LYS A 275 -24.75 -2.61 23.77
C LYS A 275 -25.15 -4.03 24.12
N LYS A 276 -24.52 -5.07 23.54
CA LYS A 276 -24.78 -6.47 23.93
C LYS A 276 -24.44 -6.74 25.39
N LEU A 277 -23.36 -6.14 25.90
CA LEU A 277 -22.93 -6.30 27.29
C LEU A 277 -23.82 -5.53 28.27
N ARG A 278 -24.31 -4.34 27.88
CA ARG A 278 -25.21 -3.50 28.70
C ARG A 278 -26.33 -2.88 27.83
N PRO A 279 -27.41 -3.63 27.52
CA PRO A 279 -28.45 -3.18 26.59
C PRO A 279 -29.22 -1.92 27.02
N GLY A 280 -29.29 -1.68 28.34
CA GLY A 280 -29.95 -0.51 28.94
C GLY A 280 -29.07 0.74 29.05
N ASN A 281 -27.82 0.71 28.56
CA ASN A 281 -26.94 1.88 28.67
C ASN A 281 -27.36 2.98 27.66
N GLU A 282 -27.87 4.10 28.18
CA GLU A 282 -28.34 5.22 27.37
C GLU A 282 -27.22 5.96 26.65
N GLU A 283 -26.00 6.02 27.21
CA GLU A 283 -24.87 6.69 26.55
C GLU A 283 -24.46 5.97 25.26
N VAL A 284 -24.46 4.63 25.27
CA VAL A 284 -24.23 3.81 24.07
C VAL A 284 -25.29 4.09 23.00
N LYS A 285 -26.58 4.14 23.39
CA LYS A 285 -27.68 4.44 22.46
C LYS A 285 -27.55 5.85 21.86
N GLN A 286 -27.23 6.85 22.69
CA GLN A 286 -27.03 8.22 22.25
C GLN A 286 -25.85 8.33 21.29
N LEU A 287 -24.73 7.65 21.56
CA LEU A 287 -23.56 7.69 20.68
C LEU A 287 -23.82 6.97 19.35
N LEU A 288 -24.56 5.84 19.36
CA LEU A 288 -25.04 5.17 18.15
C LEU A 288 -25.94 6.07 17.29
N LYS A 289 -26.80 6.87 17.92
CA LYS A 289 -27.61 7.87 17.21
C LYS A 289 -26.72 8.95 16.59
N LYS A 290 -25.82 9.56 17.38
CA LYS A 290 -24.90 10.60 16.89
C LYS A 290 -24.03 10.16 15.72
N ILE A 291 -23.52 8.93 15.71
CA ILE A 291 -22.73 8.41 14.58
C ILE A 291 -23.60 8.17 13.35
N THR A 292 -24.85 7.77 13.54
CA THR A 292 -25.82 7.66 12.43
C THR A 292 -26.17 9.03 11.87
N ASP A 293 -26.34 10.03 12.73
CA ASP A 293 -26.61 11.41 12.34
C ASP A 293 -25.42 12.02 11.56
N LEU A 294 -24.18 11.70 11.97
CA LEU A 294 -22.97 12.08 11.22
C LEU A 294 -22.93 11.50 9.81
N ASP A 295 -23.46 10.28 9.61
CA ASP A 295 -23.58 9.65 8.29
C ASP A 295 -24.77 10.23 7.48
N THR A 296 -25.83 10.73 8.11
CA THR A 296 -27.00 11.29 7.40
C THR A 296 -26.83 12.75 6.98
N VAL A 297 -26.16 13.58 7.78
CA VAL A 297 -25.80 14.96 7.40
C VAL A 297 -24.97 14.99 6.11
N GLU A 298 -24.29 13.88 5.80
CA GLU A 298 -23.61 13.68 4.53
C GLU A 298 -24.58 13.48 3.35
N LYS A 299 -25.66 12.70 3.53
CA LYS A 299 -26.69 12.52 2.50
C LYS A 299 -27.39 13.85 2.16
N GLU A 300 -27.55 14.72 3.16
CA GLU A 300 -28.17 16.04 2.98
C GLU A 300 -27.22 17.06 2.34
N ASN A 301 -25.92 17.04 2.71
CA ASN A 301 -24.91 17.86 2.03
C ASN A 301 -24.53 17.31 0.65
N SER A 302 -24.86 16.05 0.36
CA SER A 302 -24.83 15.47 -0.99
C SER A 302 -26.05 15.85 -1.84
N ASN A 303 -26.87 16.83 -1.43
CA ASN A 303 -27.75 17.59 -2.35
C ASN A 303 -26.95 18.47 -3.34
N LEU A 304 -25.79 17.98 -3.80
CA LEU A 304 -25.41 18.09 -5.20
C LEU A 304 -26.54 17.42 -6.03
N PRO A 305 -26.83 17.92 -7.24
CA PRO A 305 -28.06 17.65 -7.96
C PRO A 305 -28.43 16.16 -7.89
N SER A 306 -29.57 15.92 -7.23
CA SER A 306 -30.21 14.63 -6.98
C SER A 306 -30.03 13.65 -8.12
N LYS A 307 -29.79 12.36 -7.78
CA LYS A 307 -30.02 11.06 -8.47
C LYS A 307 -30.51 10.97 -9.94
N GLU A 308 -31.00 12.00 -10.60
CA GLU A 308 -31.15 12.03 -12.06
C GLU A 308 -29.81 11.87 -12.80
N ASN A 309 -28.70 12.30 -12.21
CA ASN A 309 -27.35 12.09 -12.78
C ASN A 309 -26.79 10.68 -12.55
N SER A 310 -27.47 9.83 -11.76
CA SER A 310 -27.05 8.43 -11.55
C SER A 310 -27.53 7.50 -12.66
N ARG A 311 -28.21 8.03 -13.69
CA ARG A 311 -28.46 7.23 -14.89
C ARG A 311 -27.10 7.05 -15.60
N PRO A 312 -26.71 5.81 -15.93
CA PRO A 312 -25.50 5.59 -16.70
C PRO A 312 -25.56 6.47 -17.95
N ILE A 313 -24.49 7.22 -18.23
CA ILE A 313 -24.38 7.91 -19.52
C ILE A 313 -24.54 6.80 -20.58
N GLU A 314 -25.53 6.93 -21.46
CA GLU A 314 -25.56 6.09 -22.66
C GLU A 314 -24.44 6.56 -23.57
N ILE A 315 -23.23 6.05 -23.35
CA ILE A 315 -22.09 6.33 -24.20
C ILE A 315 -22.20 5.38 -25.40
N ARG A 316 -22.37 5.95 -26.60
CA ARG A 316 -22.36 5.25 -27.89
C ARG A 316 -21.42 5.95 -28.86
N GLU A 317 -20.19 6.17 -28.39
CA GLU A 317 -19.27 7.12 -29.01
C GLU A 317 -17.86 6.54 -29.13
N GLY A 318 -17.19 6.94 -30.21
CA GLY A 318 -15.79 6.65 -30.47
C GLY A 318 -14.88 7.77 -29.97
N PHE A 319 -13.69 7.39 -29.51
CA PHE A 319 -12.67 8.29 -28.97
C PHE A 319 -11.28 7.91 -29.49
N ARG A 320 -10.43 8.91 -29.64
CA ARG A 320 -9.02 8.74 -29.96
C ARG A 320 -8.15 9.38 -28.90
N THR A 321 -7.03 8.74 -28.58
CA THR A 321 -5.92 9.38 -27.86
C THR A 321 -4.60 8.85 -28.41
N ASN A 322 -3.52 9.57 -28.17
CA ASN A 322 -2.18 9.05 -28.33
C ASN A 322 -1.47 8.84 -26.97
N LYS A 323 -2.04 9.30 -25.86
CA LYS A 323 -1.37 9.28 -24.55
C LYS A 323 -1.92 8.20 -23.63
N ILE A 324 -1.07 7.24 -23.29
CA ILE A 324 -1.38 6.13 -22.37
C ILE A 324 -0.36 6.11 -21.24
N LEU A 325 -0.84 5.98 -20.00
CA LEU A 325 -0.02 5.91 -18.80
C LEU A 325 -0.28 4.58 -18.09
N GLU A 326 0.75 3.79 -17.84
CA GLU A 326 0.65 2.51 -17.12
C GLU A 326 1.28 2.64 -15.74
N PHE A 327 0.52 2.28 -14.71
CA PHE A 327 0.91 2.35 -13.31
C PHE A 327 0.92 0.96 -12.67
N ARG A 328 1.80 0.78 -11.70
CA ARG A 328 1.82 -0.38 -10.81
C ARG A 328 1.72 0.08 -9.37
N PHE A 329 0.90 -0.61 -8.59
CA PHE A 329 0.78 -0.35 -7.17
C PHE A 329 2.03 -0.85 -6.45
N ASN A 330 2.69 0.05 -5.74
CA ASN A 330 3.84 -0.28 -4.92
C ASN A 330 3.37 -0.48 -3.47
N LYS A 331 3.35 -1.75 -3.04
CA LYS A 331 2.93 -2.15 -1.69
C LYS A 331 3.74 -1.45 -0.58
N ASN A 332 4.96 -1.02 -0.85
CA ASN A 332 5.82 -0.38 0.14
C ASN A 332 5.52 1.11 0.34
N SER A 333 5.15 1.83 -0.73
CA SER A 333 4.74 3.24 -0.66
C SER A 333 3.23 3.40 -0.46
N ASN A 334 2.46 2.33 -0.70
CA ASN A 334 1.00 2.34 -0.71
C ASN A 334 0.42 3.31 -1.76
N GLU A 335 1.12 3.45 -2.89
CA GLU A 335 0.78 4.37 -3.99
C GLU A 335 0.94 3.69 -5.36
N TYR A 336 0.30 4.26 -6.38
CA TYR A 336 0.49 3.85 -7.78
C TYR A 336 1.67 4.61 -8.38
N GLU A 337 2.69 3.88 -8.79
CA GLU A 337 3.88 4.43 -9.42
C GLU A 337 3.76 4.31 -10.94
N LEU A 338 4.08 5.40 -11.65
CA LEU A 338 4.09 5.41 -13.12
C LEU A 338 5.23 4.51 -13.60
N THR A 339 4.89 3.51 -14.41
CA THR A 339 5.85 2.54 -14.95
C THR A 339 6.14 2.77 -16.43
N LYS A 340 5.14 3.24 -17.20
CA LYS A 340 5.30 3.56 -18.63
C LYS A 340 4.44 4.74 -19.03
N GLU A 341 4.98 5.56 -19.92
CA GLU A 341 4.25 6.56 -20.69
C GLU A 341 4.42 6.22 -22.17
N LEU A 342 3.31 5.98 -22.85
CA LEU A 342 3.28 5.55 -24.25
C LEU A 342 2.62 6.64 -25.10
N ASP A 343 3.29 7.00 -26.19
CA ASP A 343 2.72 7.82 -27.26
C ASP A 343 2.27 6.88 -28.41
N THR A 344 1.09 6.30 -28.25
CA THR A 344 0.55 5.29 -29.17
C THR A 344 -0.88 5.64 -29.55
N ASN A 345 -1.10 5.90 -30.84
CA ASN A 345 -2.43 6.14 -31.41
C ASN A 345 -3.37 5.01 -31.01
N SER A 346 -4.37 5.32 -30.20
CA SER A 346 -5.33 4.39 -29.64
C SER A 346 -6.73 4.86 -29.94
N GLU A 347 -7.59 3.91 -30.26
CA GLU A 347 -8.99 4.13 -30.52
C GLU A 347 -9.81 3.35 -29.50
N LEU A 348 -10.83 4.01 -28.98
CA LEU A 348 -11.75 3.46 -28.00
C LEU A 348 -13.16 3.65 -28.53
N TYR A 349 -14.04 2.71 -28.26
CA TYR A 349 -15.46 2.82 -28.55
C TYR A 349 -16.24 2.32 -27.35
N PHE A 350 -17.21 3.09 -26.89
CA PHE A 350 -18.07 2.71 -25.79
C PHE A 350 -19.48 2.54 -26.32
N GLY A 351 -20.06 1.38 -26.06
CA GLY A 351 -21.46 1.06 -26.28
C GLY A 351 -22.23 0.99 -24.97
N LYS A 352 -23.52 0.63 -25.07
CA LYS A 352 -24.42 0.57 -23.91
C LYS A 352 -23.93 -0.39 -22.81
N ASP A 353 -23.50 -1.58 -23.22
CA ASP A 353 -23.16 -2.72 -22.37
C ASP A 353 -21.81 -3.35 -22.73
N TYR A 354 -21.06 -2.73 -23.64
CA TYR A 354 -19.74 -3.17 -24.05
C TYR A 354 -18.82 -1.99 -24.34
N TYR A 355 -17.53 -2.26 -24.39
CA TYR A 355 -16.54 -1.36 -24.93
C TYR A 355 -15.58 -2.10 -25.84
N GLY A 356 -15.02 -1.35 -26.79
CA GLY A 356 -13.94 -1.79 -27.66
C GLY A 356 -12.74 -0.88 -27.48
N PHE A 357 -11.54 -1.42 -27.61
CA PHE A 357 -10.33 -0.61 -27.72
C PHE A 357 -9.31 -1.28 -28.64
N LYS A 358 -8.46 -0.48 -29.28
CA LYS A 358 -7.24 -0.92 -29.95
C LYS A 358 -6.11 0.07 -29.71
N ARG A 359 -4.87 -0.44 -29.66
CA ARG A 359 -3.65 0.35 -29.50
C ARG A 359 -2.79 0.17 -30.74
N GLY A 360 -2.41 1.27 -31.39
CA GLY A 360 -1.67 1.26 -32.64
C GLY A 360 -2.38 0.45 -33.72
N ASN A 361 -1.67 -0.53 -34.28
CA ASN A 361 -2.17 -1.43 -35.32
C ASN A 361 -2.75 -2.73 -34.76
N ASP A 362 -2.89 -2.86 -33.43
CA ASP A 362 -3.48 -4.05 -32.81
C ASP A 362 -4.93 -4.24 -33.27
N PRO A 363 -5.41 -5.50 -33.35
CA PRO A 363 -6.81 -5.78 -33.59
C PRO A 363 -7.68 -5.22 -32.45
N TRP A 364 -8.94 -4.89 -32.77
CA TRP A 364 -9.92 -4.49 -31.77
C TRP A 364 -10.12 -5.58 -30.72
N LYS A 365 -10.07 -5.19 -29.45
CA LYS A 365 -10.44 -6.01 -28.30
C LYS A 365 -11.76 -5.50 -27.76
N TYR A 366 -12.67 -6.40 -27.42
CA TYR A 366 -14.02 -6.08 -26.94
C TYR A 366 -14.31 -6.78 -25.63
N ASN A 367 -14.89 -6.05 -24.69
CA ASN A 367 -15.33 -6.55 -23.40
C ASN A 367 -16.73 -6.04 -23.11
N ASN A 368 -17.49 -6.83 -22.36
CA ASN A 368 -18.77 -6.39 -21.80
C ASN A 368 -18.50 -5.67 -20.48
N TRP A 369 -19.33 -4.70 -20.15
CA TRP A 369 -19.27 -4.01 -18.88
C TRP A 369 -20.65 -3.83 -18.25
N THR A 370 -20.68 -3.51 -16.97
CA THR A 370 -21.92 -3.19 -16.25
C THR A 370 -21.66 -1.97 -15.40
N PHE A 371 -22.56 -0.98 -15.52
CA PHE A 371 -22.51 0.21 -14.67
C PHE A 371 -22.62 -0.19 -13.20
N SER A 372 -21.72 0.36 -12.39
CA SER A 372 -21.71 0.15 -10.94
C SER A 372 -22.31 1.37 -10.23
N GLU A 373 -21.62 2.50 -10.30
CA GLU A 373 -22.00 3.71 -9.59
C GLU A 373 -21.44 4.96 -10.29
N TYR A 374 -22.04 6.11 -9.98
CA TYR A 374 -21.46 7.42 -10.24
C TYR A 374 -21.03 8.02 -8.91
N ASN A 375 -19.77 8.44 -8.84
CA ASN A 375 -19.22 9.08 -7.66
C ASN A 375 -19.35 10.61 -7.84
N ASP A 376 -20.41 11.19 -7.25
CA ASP A 376 -20.74 12.62 -7.34
C ASP A 376 -19.58 13.53 -6.95
N ARG A 377 -18.70 13.04 -6.09
CA ARG A 377 -17.57 13.82 -5.55
C ARG A 377 -16.37 13.83 -6.47
N THR A 378 -16.03 12.70 -7.06
CA THR A 378 -14.91 12.63 -8.02
C THR A 378 -15.37 12.93 -9.44
N GLU A 379 -16.67 13.08 -9.66
CA GLU A 379 -17.31 13.16 -10.97
C GLU A 379 -16.92 12.00 -11.89
N LEU A 380 -16.75 10.80 -11.30
CA LEU A 380 -16.34 9.61 -12.03
C LEU A 380 -17.49 8.62 -12.14
N TYR A 381 -17.71 8.11 -13.35
CA TYR A 381 -18.54 6.93 -13.58
C TYR A 381 -17.70 5.68 -13.36
N MET A 382 -18.24 4.67 -12.69
CA MET A 382 -17.59 3.40 -12.43
C MET A 382 -18.37 2.24 -13.06
N PHE A 383 -17.64 1.35 -13.71
CA PHE A 383 -18.16 0.15 -14.36
C PHE A 383 -17.30 -1.05 -13.98
N TYR A 384 -17.89 -2.24 -14.02
CA TYR A 384 -17.16 -3.50 -13.92
C TYR A 384 -17.20 -4.21 -15.26
N ASP A 385 -16.05 -4.67 -15.74
CA ASP A 385 -16.00 -5.51 -16.94
C ASP A 385 -16.27 -7.00 -16.60
N ASN A 386 -16.43 -7.83 -17.63
CA ASN A 386 -16.68 -9.26 -17.50
C ASN A 386 -15.49 -10.06 -16.92
N TYR A 387 -14.35 -9.42 -16.66
CA TYR A 387 -13.18 -10.01 -16.00
C TYR A 387 -13.04 -9.55 -14.54
N GLY A 388 -13.99 -8.74 -14.03
CA GLY A 388 -13.94 -8.19 -12.68
C GLY A 388 -13.01 -6.99 -12.53
N ASN A 389 -12.54 -6.42 -13.64
CA ASN A 389 -11.76 -5.18 -13.62
C ASN A 389 -12.69 -4.00 -13.37
N THR A 390 -12.14 -2.93 -12.80
CA THR A 390 -12.88 -1.67 -12.61
C THR A 390 -12.48 -0.69 -13.68
N VAL A 391 -13.46 -0.10 -14.36
CA VAL A 391 -13.26 0.94 -15.36
C VAL A 391 -13.88 2.23 -14.84
N VAL A 392 -13.13 3.33 -14.88
CA VAL A 392 -13.61 4.64 -14.46
C VAL A 392 -13.41 5.70 -15.54
N PHE A 393 -14.35 6.63 -15.64
CA PHE A 393 -14.39 7.71 -16.64
C PHE A 393 -14.73 9.00 -15.95
N ASP A 394 -14.12 10.11 -16.36
CA ASP A 394 -14.62 11.42 -16.00
C ASP A 394 -15.91 11.75 -16.74
N LYS A 395 -16.68 12.70 -16.20
CA LYS A 395 -17.95 13.14 -16.77
C LYS A 395 -17.83 13.67 -18.21
N GLN A 396 -16.68 14.24 -18.56
CA GLN A 396 -16.41 14.81 -19.88
C GLN A 396 -15.80 13.78 -20.85
N LEU A 397 -15.55 12.54 -20.41
CA LEU A 397 -14.92 11.47 -21.18
C LEU A 397 -13.57 11.89 -21.79
N THR A 398 -12.82 12.73 -21.09
CA THR A 398 -11.46 13.13 -21.45
C THR A 398 -10.41 12.18 -20.86
N TYR A 399 -10.84 11.37 -19.90
CA TYR A 399 -10.02 10.47 -19.10
C TYR A 399 -10.74 9.14 -18.90
N ILE A 400 -9.97 8.05 -19.02
CA ILE A 400 -10.43 6.71 -18.64
C ILE A 400 -9.31 5.96 -17.96
N ALA A 401 -9.64 5.23 -16.89
CA ALA A 401 -8.71 4.35 -16.22
C ALA A 401 -9.28 2.95 -16.02
N TRP A 402 -8.48 1.95 -16.37
CA TRP A 402 -8.71 0.55 -16.05
C TRP A 402 -7.87 0.15 -14.85
N TYR A 403 -8.50 -0.51 -13.88
CA TYR A 403 -7.87 -1.12 -12.72
C TYR A 403 -8.07 -2.63 -12.83
N PHE A 404 -6.97 -3.37 -12.84
CA PHE A 404 -6.96 -4.81 -13.03
C PHE A 404 -5.86 -5.45 -12.18
N ASP A 405 -5.81 -6.78 -12.20
CA ASP A 405 -4.95 -7.60 -11.34
C ASP A 405 -5.24 -7.34 -9.84
N ARG A 406 -6.38 -7.84 -9.37
CA ARG A 406 -6.89 -7.57 -8.01
C ARG A 406 -6.41 -8.63 -7.03
N GLU A 407 -5.65 -8.20 -6.01
CA GLU A 407 -5.30 -9.00 -4.83
C GLU A 407 -6.07 -8.50 -3.60
N GLY A 408 -7.11 -9.23 -3.21
CA GLY A 408 -7.98 -8.83 -2.10
C GLY A 408 -8.76 -7.55 -2.40
N ASN A 409 -8.46 -6.47 -1.67
CA ASN A 409 -9.11 -5.16 -1.87
C ASN A 409 -8.25 -4.18 -2.68
N GLN A 410 -7.10 -4.61 -3.19
CA GLN A 410 -6.14 -3.77 -3.88
C GLN A 410 -6.03 -4.19 -5.35
N PHE A 411 -6.02 -3.22 -6.26
CA PHE A 411 -5.60 -3.45 -7.64
C PHE A 411 -4.10 -3.20 -7.75
N ASN A 412 -3.39 -4.11 -8.40
CA ASN A 412 -1.94 -4.03 -8.58
C ASN A 412 -1.57 -3.19 -9.80
N GLN A 413 -2.47 -3.05 -10.77
CA GLN A 413 -2.19 -2.34 -12.02
C GLN A 413 -3.31 -1.37 -12.37
N ARG A 414 -2.90 -0.24 -12.97
CA ARG A 414 -3.83 0.74 -13.52
C ARG A 414 -3.31 1.28 -14.83
N ILE A 415 -4.14 1.27 -15.87
CA ILE A 415 -3.83 1.93 -17.15
C ILE A 415 -4.78 3.09 -17.36
N ILE A 416 -4.21 4.24 -17.70
CA ILE A 416 -4.94 5.48 -17.96
C ILE A 416 -4.76 5.89 -19.41
N TYR A 417 -5.85 6.23 -20.08
CA TYR A 417 -5.82 6.94 -21.36
C TYR A 417 -6.30 8.37 -21.09
N THR A 418 -5.47 9.35 -21.44
CA THR A 418 -5.73 10.77 -21.15
C THR A 418 -5.85 11.56 -22.44
N GLY A 419 -6.46 12.74 -22.37
CA GLY A 419 -6.62 13.60 -23.54
C GLY A 419 -7.47 12.94 -24.62
N LEU A 420 -8.47 12.14 -24.22
CA LEU A 420 -9.41 11.53 -25.15
C LEU A 420 -10.13 12.63 -25.94
N LYS A 421 -10.12 12.47 -27.26
CA LYS A 421 -10.85 13.33 -28.20
C LYS A 421 -11.95 12.50 -28.83
N LYS A 422 -13.19 12.97 -28.72
CA LYS A 422 -14.33 12.36 -29.38
C LYS A 422 -14.11 12.33 -30.90
N ASP A 423 -14.32 11.16 -31.49
CA ASP A 423 -14.20 10.92 -32.92
C ASP A 423 -15.33 9.98 -33.38
N PRO A 424 -16.42 10.53 -33.96
CA PRO A 424 -17.59 9.74 -34.35
C PRO A 424 -17.32 8.78 -35.52
N THR A 425 -16.15 8.89 -36.19
CA THR A 425 -15.77 7.98 -37.27
C THR A 425 -15.20 6.67 -36.75
N ILE A 426 -14.82 6.61 -35.48
CA ILE A 426 -14.38 5.39 -34.81
C ILE A 426 -15.61 4.55 -34.51
N LEU A 427 -15.93 3.68 -35.45
CA LEU A 427 -16.92 2.64 -35.32
C LEU A 427 -16.22 1.30 -35.52
N PRO A 428 -16.15 0.45 -34.48
CA PRO A 428 -15.54 -0.85 -34.61
C PRO A 428 -16.29 -1.64 -35.68
N LYS A 429 -15.59 -2.03 -36.75
CA LYS A 429 -16.15 -2.94 -37.76
C LYS A 429 -16.14 -4.33 -37.13
N LYS A 430 -17.35 -4.86 -36.86
CA LYS A 430 -17.51 -6.26 -36.45
C LYS A 430 -17.04 -7.20 -37.54
#